data_AF-A0A813U1P2-F1
#
_entry.id   AF-A0A813U1P2-F1
#
_cell.length_a   1.000
_cell.length_b   1.000
_cell.length_c   1.000
_cell.angle_alpha   90.00
_cell.angle_beta   90.00
_cell.angle_gamma   90.00
#
_symmetry.space_group_name_H-M   'P 1'
#
loop_
_entity.id
_entity.type
_entity.pdbx_description
1 polymer ?
#
loop_
_entity_poly.entity_id
_entity_poly.type
_entity_poly.pdbx_seq_one_letter_code
_entity_poly.pdbx_strand_id
1 'polypeptide(L)'
;MYNWTLDNRTSNFNLSRKIIHAIDAESNFANDIQNTKFIETWAKYNDIEIYTNLDLVSDIFRNPFIRNNKIIDMFLLHVPLEQLTLHSLFPFVFEILFQPSLEVANALQPILQAIENGYMFTCIHLRMGQNPSNPLDDRFQDRSSAVKDIIDFLNRTNLRKMRNTRVFIASDSEQVVSNIASQFPNQTITIPGPILHIDRPADGTNLVHGFLKVVIEFYMLGECYTSIFTASGFSALANRRRTEPYQNLFKYDGSNRRIERCHDIYESAQPPKIVTVALYCRVIFNCSSREI
;
A
#
# COMPACT_ATOMS: atom_id res chain seq x y z
N MET A 1 -1.65 5.88 -18.74
CA MET A 1 -0.71 4.77 -18.99
C MET A 1 0.42 5.30 -19.86
N TYR A 2 1.49 5.81 -19.24
CA TYR A 2 2.63 6.34 -19.98
C TYR A 2 3.48 5.16 -20.47
N ASN A 3 3.57 4.99 -21.79
CA ASN A 3 4.52 4.08 -22.42
C ASN A 3 5.94 4.61 -22.18
N TRP A 4 6.58 4.12 -21.12
CA TRP A 4 8.03 4.14 -21.02
C TRP A 4 8.58 3.02 -21.91
N THR A 5 8.48 3.18 -23.22
CA THR A 5 9.28 2.39 -24.17
C THR A 5 10.54 3.18 -24.45
N LEU A 6 11.55 2.94 -23.64
CA LEU A 6 12.92 3.35 -23.93
C LEU A 6 13.60 2.11 -24.50
N ASP A 7 13.39 1.83 -25.78
CA ASP A 7 14.38 1.03 -26.50
C ASP A 7 14.46 1.42 -27.98
N ASN A 8 15.60 2.01 -28.32
CA ASN A 8 16.01 2.28 -29.69
C ASN A 8 17.17 1.34 -30.04
N ARG A 9 17.04 0.05 -29.68
CA ARG A 9 17.96 -1.02 -30.10
C ARG A 9 17.53 -1.58 -31.45
N THR A 10 17.99 -0.92 -32.50
CA THR A 10 18.14 -1.52 -33.83
C THR A 10 19.32 -2.49 -33.81
N SER A 11 19.10 -3.70 -33.29
CA SER A 11 20.05 -4.80 -33.51
C SER A 11 19.33 -6.05 -33.97
N ASN A 12 19.60 -6.44 -35.22
CA ASN A 12 19.15 -7.64 -35.92
C ASN A 12 19.68 -8.94 -35.28
N PHE A 13 19.42 -9.16 -33.99
CA PHE A 13 19.51 -10.48 -33.39
C PHE A 13 18.11 -11.05 -33.32
N ASN A 14 17.95 -12.28 -33.79
CA ASN A 14 16.73 -13.07 -33.71
C ASN A 14 16.50 -13.47 -32.23
N LEU A 15 16.28 -12.48 -31.35
CA LEU A 15 16.10 -12.69 -29.92
C LEU A 15 14.66 -13.13 -29.67
N SER A 16 14.49 -14.28 -29.00
CA SER A 16 13.17 -14.73 -28.53
C SER A 16 12.70 -13.79 -27.42
N ARG A 17 11.69 -12.96 -27.71
CA ARG A 17 11.05 -12.07 -26.73
C ARG A 17 9.76 -12.70 -26.20
N LYS A 18 9.54 -12.59 -24.89
CA LYS A 18 8.27 -12.93 -24.23
C LYS A 18 7.67 -11.66 -23.64
N ILE A 19 6.46 -11.33 -24.05
CA ILE A 19 5.68 -10.23 -23.46
C ILE A 19 4.52 -10.83 -22.69
N ILE A 20 4.31 -10.37 -21.46
CA ILE A 20 3.26 -10.80 -20.56
C ILE A 20 2.49 -9.56 -20.10
N HIS A 21 1.19 -9.54 -20.37
CA HIS A 21 0.27 -8.53 -19.88
C HIS A 21 -0.59 -9.18 -18.80
N ALA A 22 -0.51 -8.69 -17.58
CA ALA A 22 -1.24 -9.17 -16.42
C ALA A 22 -1.72 -7.98 -15.58
N ILE A 23 -2.49 -7.12 -16.24
CA ILE A 23 -3.15 -5.96 -15.65
C ILE A 23 -4.58 -6.38 -15.31
N ASP A 24 -5.09 -5.95 -14.17
CA ASP A 24 -6.49 -6.14 -13.74
C ASP A 24 -6.89 -7.62 -13.55
N ALA A 25 -6.01 -8.38 -12.90
CA ALA A 25 -6.27 -9.74 -12.41
C ALA A 25 -6.66 -10.75 -13.50
N GLU A 26 -5.87 -10.82 -14.57
CA GLU A 26 -5.83 -12.02 -15.39
C GLU A 26 -5.47 -13.24 -14.52
N SER A 27 -6.47 -14.06 -14.17
CA SER A 27 -6.35 -15.17 -13.23
C SER A 27 -5.29 -16.20 -13.64
N ASN A 28 -4.97 -16.26 -14.93
CA ASN A 28 -4.02 -17.21 -15.47
C ASN A 28 -2.59 -16.85 -15.08
N PHE A 29 -2.22 -15.58 -14.96
CA PHE A 29 -0.82 -15.22 -14.72
C PHE A 29 -0.35 -15.59 -13.32
N ALA A 30 -1.12 -15.24 -12.29
CA ALA A 30 -0.80 -15.63 -10.91
C ALA A 30 -0.77 -17.16 -10.76
N ASN A 31 -1.73 -17.85 -11.38
CA ASN A 31 -1.76 -19.31 -11.40
C ASN A 31 -0.54 -19.91 -12.12
N ASP A 32 -0.09 -19.33 -13.24
CA ASP A 32 1.08 -19.77 -13.96
C ASP A 32 2.35 -19.56 -13.13
N ILE A 33 2.48 -18.40 -12.48
CA ILE A 33 3.57 -18.11 -11.54
C ILE A 33 3.58 -19.11 -10.38
N GLN A 34 2.42 -19.53 -9.87
CA GLN A 34 2.35 -20.44 -8.73
C GLN A 34 2.61 -21.90 -9.13
N ASN A 35 2.15 -22.33 -10.31
CA ASN A 35 2.02 -23.75 -10.65
C ASN A 35 2.90 -24.22 -11.81
N THR A 36 3.78 -23.37 -12.34
CA THR A 36 4.68 -23.76 -13.44
C THR A 36 6.15 -23.61 -13.06
N LYS A 37 7.03 -24.30 -13.79
CA LYS A 37 8.48 -24.06 -13.75
C LYS A 37 8.81 -22.77 -14.52
N PHE A 38 8.26 -21.63 -14.08
CA PHE A 38 8.34 -20.39 -14.86
C PHE A 38 9.78 -19.94 -15.04
N ILE A 39 10.67 -20.15 -14.06
CA ILE A 39 12.12 -19.86 -14.21
C ILE A 39 12.73 -20.64 -15.38
N GLU A 40 12.52 -21.97 -15.45
CA GLU A 40 13.04 -22.82 -16.54
C GLU A 40 12.37 -22.49 -17.89
N THR A 41 11.07 -22.21 -17.86
CA THR A 41 10.28 -21.88 -19.06
C THR A 41 10.72 -20.56 -19.64
N TRP A 42 10.95 -19.55 -18.78
CA TRP A 42 11.24 -18.19 -19.18
C TRP A 42 12.72 -17.99 -19.52
N ALA A 43 13.63 -18.80 -18.96
CA ALA A 43 15.05 -18.81 -19.31
C ALA A 43 15.35 -19.11 -20.80
N LYS A 44 14.35 -19.53 -21.59
CA LYS A 44 14.45 -19.75 -23.04
C LYS A 44 14.30 -18.47 -23.86
N TYR A 45 13.85 -17.39 -23.23
CA TYR A 45 13.69 -16.08 -23.84
C TYR A 45 14.88 -15.21 -23.46
N ASN A 46 15.35 -14.42 -24.41
CA ASN A 46 16.43 -13.47 -24.16
C ASN A 46 15.90 -12.21 -23.49
N ASP A 47 14.66 -11.81 -23.84
CA ASP A 47 14.00 -10.63 -23.31
C ASP A 47 12.62 -11.01 -22.77
N ILE A 48 12.34 -10.62 -21.53
CA ILE A 48 11.05 -10.84 -20.87
C ILE A 48 10.52 -9.48 -20.41
N GLU A 49 9.32 -9.15 -20.88
CA GLU A 49 8.61 -7.95 -20.48
C GLU A 49 7.33 -8.32 -19.75
N ILE A 50 7.13 -7.70 -18.59
CA ILE A 50 5.99 -7.97 -17.72
C ILE A 50 5.29 -6.65 -17.43
N TYR A 51 4.03 -6.56 -17.81
CA TYR A 51 3.14 -5.45 -17.49
C TYR A 51 2.14 -5.94 -16.46
N THR A 52 2.30 -5.56 -15.19
CA THR A 52 1.41 -6.05 -14.13
C THR A 52 1.14 -5.01 -13.05
N ASN A 53 -0.07 -5.05 -12.48
CA ASN A 53 -0.46 -4.37 -11.25
C ASN A 53 -0.76 -5.36 -10.12
N LEU A 54 -0.32 -6.62 -10.25
CA LEU A 54 -0.51 -7.68 -9.29
C LEU A 54 0.67 -7.77 -8.31
N ASP A 55 0.34 -7.99 -7.04
CA ASP A 55 1.32 -8.37 -6.01
C ASP A 55 1.54 -9.88 -6.06
N LEU A 56 2.59 -10.30 -6.77
CA LEU A 56 2.90 -11.71 -7.04
C LEU A 56 3.90 -12.31 -6.04
N VAL A 57 4.29 -11.56 -5.00
CA VAL A 57 5.33 -12.01 -4.06
C VAL A 57 4.90 -13.31 -3.40
N SER A 58 3.67 -13.39 -2.89
CA SER A 58 3.15 -14.62 -2.29
C SER A 58 3.09 -15.79 -3.29
N ASP A 59 2.68 -15.54 -4.53
CA ASP A 59 2.52 -16.60 -5.54
C ASP A 59 3.88 -17.18 -5.95
N ILE A 60 4.90 -16.33 -6.07
CA ILE A 60 6.29 -16.74 -6.30
C ILE A 60 6.74 -17.66 -5.15
N PHE A 61 6.65 -17.23 -3.89
CA PHE A 61 7.13 -18.01 -2.75
C PHE A 61 6.35 -19.32 -2.52
N ARG A 62 5.11 -19.42 -3.00
CA ARG A 62 4.31 -20.66 -2.94
C ARG A 62 4.63 -21.65 -4.05
N ASN A 63 5.36 -21.24 -5.09
CA ASN A 63 5.68 -22.10 -6.20
C ASN A 63 6.62 -23.26 -5.77
N PRO A 64 6.20 -24.53 -5.93
CA PRO A 64 6.99 -25.68 -5.48
C PRO A 64 8.31 -25.86 -6.27
N PHE A 65 8.40 -25.33 -7.49
CA PHE A 65 9.54 -25.46 -8.38
C PHE A 65 10.68 -24.49 -8.07
N ILE A 66 10.45 -23.46 -7.23
CA ILE A 66 11.49 -22.50 -6.86
C ILE A 66 12.04 -22.71 -5.44
N ARG A 67 11.54 -23.72 -4.72
CA ARG A 67 11.89 -23.96 -3.31
C ARG A 67 13.37 -24.21 -3.06
N ASN A 68 14.08 -24.77 -4.04
CA ASN A 68 15.52 -25.04 -3.96
C ASN A 68 16.35 -23.91 -4.59
N ASN A 69 15.75 -22.76 -4.87
CA ASN A 69 16.47 -21.61 -5.41
C ASN A 69 17.23 -20.93 -4.27
N LYS A 70 18.54 -20.73 -4.43
CA LYS A 70 19.41 -20.12 -3.42
C LYS A 70 18.90 -18.78 -2.87
N ILE A 71 18.24 -17.97 -3.71
CA ILE A 71 17.68 -16.69 -3.28
C ILE A 71 16.52 -16.96 -2.32
N ILE A 72 15.60 -17.86 -2.67
CA ILE A 72 14.50 -18.28 -1.81
C ILE A 72 15.04 -18.91 -0.52
N ASP A 73 16.09 -19.74 -0.61
CA ASP A 73 16.77 -20.30 0.55
C ASP A 73 17.29 -19.19 1.48
N MET A 74 17.86 -18.10 0.94
CA MET A 74 18.31 -16.97 1.77
C MET A 74 17.17 -16.35 2.60
N PHE A 75 15.99 -16.19 2.02
CA PHE A 75 14.80 -15.73 2.74
C PHE A 75 14.34 -16.76 3.78
N LEU A 76 14.42 -18.05 3.45
CA LEU A 76 13.99 -19.16 4.32
C LEU A 76 14.96 -19.49 5.46
N LEU A 77 16.24 -19.11 5.36
CA LEU A 77 17.26 -19.34 6.40
C LEU A 77 16.87 -18.70 7.74
N HIS A 78 16.08 -17.63 7.71
CA HIS A 78 15.74 -16.83 8.89
C HIS A 78 14.27 -16.98 9.29
N VAL A 79 13.39 -17.42 8.37
CA VAL A 79 11.96 -17.59 8.62
C VAL A 79 11.48 -18.90 7.99
N PRO A 80 10.96 -19.86 8.78
CA PRO A 80 10.40 -21.09 8.23
C PRO A 80 9.31 -20.81 7.19
N LEU A 81 9.21 -21.63 6.14
CA LEU A 81 8.22 -21.46 5.06
C LEU A 81 6.78 -21.36 5.59
N GLU A 82 6.47 -22.08 6.67
CA GLU A 82 5.16 -22.08 7.32
C GLU A 82 4.81 -20.75 8.02
N GLN A 83 5.84 -19.96 8.36
CA GLN A 83 5.72 -18.64 8.98
C GLN A 83 5.85 -17.50 7.97
N LEU A 84 6.26 -17.81 6.72
CA LEU A 84 6.29 -16.83 5.63
C LEU A 84 4.87 -16.51 5.19
N THR A 85 4.32 -15.45 5.79
CA THR A 85 3.10 -14.82 5.32
C THR A 85 3.45 -13.66 4.39
N LEU A 86 2.49 -13.20 3.59
CA LEU A 86 2.65 -11.94 2.86
C LEU A 86 2.94 -10.77 3.82
N HIS A 87 2.48 -10.86 5.08
CA HIS A 87 2.73 -9.87 6.12
C HIS A 87 4.19 -9.81 6.55
N SER A 88 4.88 -10.95 6.64
CA SER A 88 6.30 -10.97 7.00
C SER A 88 7.21 -10.70 5.80
N LEU A 89 6.82 -11.16 4.60
CA LEU A 89 7.63 -11.00 3.39
C LEU A 89 7.59 -9.58 2.84
N PHE A 90 6.43 -8.94 2.85
CA PHE A 90 6.26 -7.65 2.18
C PHE A 90 7.18 -6.55 2.76
N PRO A 91 7.23 -6.29 4.09
CA PRO A 91 8.16 -5.32 4.64
C PRO A 91 9.60 -5.60 4.22
N PHE A 92 10.04 -6.86 4.35
CA PHE A 92 11.43 -7.22 4.09
C PHE A 92 11.82 -7.04 2.62
N VAL A 93 11.00 -7.55 1.69
CA VAL A 93 11.21 -7.39 0.25
C VAL A 93 11.14 -5.91 -0.13
N PHE A 94 10.19 -5.17 0.45
CA PHE A 94 10.05 -3.75 0.20
C PHE A 94 11.30 -2.97 0.61
N GLU A 95 11.77 -3.15 1.84
CA GLU A 95 12.96 -2.43 2.33
C GLU A 95 14.22 -2.80 1.53
N ILE A 96 14.37 -4.04 1.06
CA ILE A 96 15.52 -4.40 0.20
C ILE A 96 15.45 -3.70 -1.16
N LEU A 97 14.29 -3.70 -1.80
CA LEU A 97 14.14 -3.25 -3.19
C LEU A 97 13.95 -1.73 -3.31
N PHE A 98 13.29 -1.12 -2.33
CA PHE A 98 12.86 0.27 -2.38
C PHE A 98 13.54 1.07 -1.27
N GLN A 99 14.82 1.39 -1.50
CA GLN A 99 15.53 2.33 -0.65
C GLN A 99 15.10 3.77 -0.97
N PRO A 100 14.79 4.61 0.03
CA PRO A 100 14.39 5.99 -0.22
C PRO A 100 15.54 6.78 -0.85
N SER A 101 15.23 7.71 -1.76
CA SER A 101 16.22 8.67 -2.24
C SER A 101 16.65 9.61 -1.11
N LEU A 102 17.74 10.34 -1.32
CA LEU A 102 18.23 11.31 -0.33
C LEU A 102 17.16 12.37 0.01
N GLU A 103 16.39 12.82 -0.99
CA GLU A 103 15.31 13.79 -0.82
C GLU A 103 14.18 13.23 0.05
N VAL A 104 13.77 11.97 -0.19
CA VAL A 104 12.75 11.29 0.62
C VAL A 104 13.26 11.06 2.04
N ALA A 105 14.49 10.57 2.19
CA ALA A 105 15.11 10.31 3.48
C ALA A 105 15.23 11.59 4.32
N ASN A 106 15.69 12.69 3.72
CA ASN A 106 15.77 13.99 4.39
C ASN A 106 14.39 14.51 4.80
N ALA A 107 13.35 14.30 3.99
CA ALA A 107 11.99 14.69 4.33
C ALA A 107 11.40 13.85 5.49
N LEU A 108 11.78 12.58 5.59
CA LEU A 108 11.33 11.68 6.66
C LEU A 108 12.13 11.85 7.96
N GLN A 109 13.38 12.30 7.88
CA GLN A 109 14.28 12.36 9.04
C GLN A 109 13.71 13.07 10.27
N PRO A 110 13.06 14.26 10.17
CA PRO A 110 12.51 14.93 11.35
C PRO A 110 11.40 14.11 12.03
N ILE A 111 10.70 13.28 11.26
CA ILE A 111 9.60 12.45 11.74
C ILE A 111 10.18 11.23 12.44
N LEU A 112 11.15 10.56 11.82
CA LEU A 112 11.86 9.43 12.44
C LEU A 112 12.50 9.86 13.76
N GLN A 113 13.14 11.03 13.80
CA GLN A 113 13.66 11.61 15.04
C GLN A 113 12.56 11.88 16.07
N ALA A 114 11.37 12.34 15.65
CA ALA A 114 10.25 12.52 16.58
C ALA A 114 9.79 11.18 17.17
N ILE A 115 9.71 10.12 16.35
CA ILE A 115 9.37 8.76 16.81
C ILE A 115 10.41 8.26 17.82
N GLU A 116 11.70 8.42 17.52
CA GLU A 116 12.80 8.09 18.45
C GLU A 116 12.71 8.85 19.77
N ASN A 117 12.23 10.09 19.74
CA ASN A 117 11.96 10.91 20.92
C ASN A 117 10.63 10.58 21.63
N GLY A 118 9.95 9.49 21.24
CA GLY A 118 8.74 8.99 21.89
C GLY A 118 7.44 9.65 21.45
N TYR A 119 7.42 10.34 20.30
CA TYR A 119 6.17 10.78 19.69
C TYR A 119 5.44 9.60 19.02
N MET A 120 4.13 9.56 19.19
CA MET A 120 3.26 8.60 18.51
C MET A 120 2.53 9.29 17.36
N PHE A 121 2.49 8.64 16.20
CA PHE A 121 1.77 9.15 15.04
C PHE A 121 0.43 8.43 14.87
N THR A 122 -0.65 9.19 14.90
CA THR A 122 -1.97 8.75 14.41
C THR A 122 -2.13 9.22 12.99
N CYS A 123 -2.07 8.30 12.04
CA CYS A 123 -2.16 8.61 10.64
C CYS A 123 -3.57 8.40 10.10
N ILE A 124 -4.01 9.34 9.29
CA ILE A 124 -5.32 9.31 8.65
C ILE A 124 -5.09 9.41 7.15
N HIS A 125 -5.47 8.37 6.41
CA HIS A 125 -5.45 8.40 4.96
C HIS A 125 -6.85 8.28 4.35
N LEU A 126 -7.30 9.33 3.67
CA LEU A 126 -8.61 9.33 3.01
C LEU A 126 -8.47 9.44 1.51
N ARG A 127 -8.76 8.33 0.84
CA ARG A 127 -9.07 8.29 -0.59
C ARG A 127 -10.53 8.66 -0.77
N MET A 128 -10.82 9.75 -1.44
CA MET A 128 -12.17 10.28 -1.65
C MET A 128 -12.75 9.95 -3.02
N GLY A 129 -11.89 9.65 -4.01
CA GLY A 129 -12.37 9.47 -5.38
C GLY A 129 -12.47 10.79 -6.09
N GLN A 130 -13.52 10.92 -6.90
CA GLN A 130 -13.86 12.14 -7.59
C GLN A 130 -14.01 13.33 -6.63
N ASN A 131 -13.16 14.34 -6.80
CA ASN A 131 -13.21 15.58 -6.03
C ASN A 131 -12.53 16.73 -6.81
N PRO A 132 -12.58 18.00 -6.38
CA PRO A 132 -11.97 19.12 -7.12
C PRO A 132 -10.48 18.93 -7.44
N SER A 133 -9.72 18.25 -6.58
CA SER A 133 -8.30 17.93 -6.81
C SER A 133 -8.11 16.74 -7.76
N ASN A 134 -9.11 15.87 -7.91
CA ASN A 134 -9.09 14.67 -8.78
C ASN A 134 -10.44 14.49 -9.50
N PRO A 135 -10.77 15.33 -10.50
CA PRO A 135 -12.10 15.38 -11.09
C PRO A 135 -12.45 14.19 -12.00
N LEU A 136 -11.43 13.48 -12.51
CA LEU A 136 -11.56 12.37 -13.48
C LEU A 136 -11.53 10.98 -12.84
N ASP A 137 -11.73 10.94 -11.53
CA ASP A 137 -11.65 9.74 -10.72
C ASP A 137 -13.03 9.14 -10.45
N ASP A 138 -13.07 7.95 -9.86
CA ASP A 138 -14.31 7.26 -9.53
C ASP A 138 -15.01 7.91 -8.34
N ARG A 139 -16.34 8.03 -8.40
CA ARG A 139 -17.13 8.61 -7.31
C ARG A 139 -17.48 7.57 -6.26
N PHE A 140 -17.02 7.78 -5.02
CA PHE A 140 -17.36 6.92 -3.87
C PHE A 140 -18.41 7.58 -2.97
N GLN A 141 -19.70 7.24 -3.16
CA GLN A 141 -20.82 7.86 -2.44
C GLN A 141 -20.78 7.59 -0.92
N ASP A 142 -20.27 6.42 -0.54
CA ASP A 142 -20.17 5.92 0.83
C ASP A 142 -19.10 6.66 1.68
N ARG A 143 -18.30 7.53 1.07
CA ARG A 143 -17.22 8.27 1.75
C ARG A 143 -17.59 9.69 2.16
N SER A 144 -18.79 10.16 1.81
CA SER A 144 -19.22 11.55 2.08
C SER A 144 -19.18 11.95 3.55
N SER A 145 -19.41 11.01 4.48
CA SER A 145 -19.35 11.24 5.93
C SER A 145 -18.03 10.85 6.59
N ALA A 146 -17.05 10.32 5.84
CA ALA A 146 -15.83 9.72 6.39
C ALA A 146 -15.07 10.68 7.33
N VAL A 147 -14.94 11.95 6.94
CA VAL A 147 -14.27 12.98 7.75
C VAL A 147 -14.94 13.12 9.12
N LYS A 148 -16.26 13.28 9.14
CA LYS A 148 -17.03 13.43 10.39
C LYS A 148 -16.90 12.18 11.26
N ASP A 149 -17.14 11.01 10.67
CA ASP A 149 -17.19 9.76 11.41
C ASP A 149 -15.80 9.40 11.99
N ILE A 150 -14.71 9.76 11.31
CA ILE A 150 -13.33 9.64 11.82
C ILE A 150 -13.04 10.63 12.95
N ILE A 151 -13.45 11.89 12.80
CA ILE A 151 -13.28 12.88 13.88
C ILE A 151 -14.03 12.43 15.13
N ASP A 152 -15.26 11.92 14.97
CA ASP A 152 -16.07 11.39 16.07
C ASP A 152 -15.37 10.19 16.73
N PHE A 153 -14.81 9.27 15.94
CA PHE A 153 -14.01 8.15 16.45
C PHE A 153 -12.78 8.64 17.24
N LEU A 154 -12.02 9.60 16.71
CA LEU A 154 -10.84 10.16 17.38
C LEU A 154 -11.18 10.93 18.66
N ASN A 155 -12.37 11.54 18.74
CA ASN A 155 -12.83 12.24 19.93
C ASN A 155 -13.31 11.29 21.04
N ARG A 156 -13.93 10.16 20.67
CA ARG A 156 -14.38 9.14 21.62
C ARG A 156 -13.22 8.29 22.13
N THR A 157 -12.22 8.07 21.29
CA THR A 157 -10.99 7.39 21.70
C THR A 157 -10.07 8.36 22.45
N ASN A 158 -9.28 7.86 23.41
CA ASN A 158 -8.28 8.68 24.10
C ASN A 158 -7.06 9.02 23.22
N LEU A 159 -7.10 8.69 21.92
CA LEU A 159 -6.01 8.93 20.96
C LEU A 159 -5.66 10.43 20.88
N ARG A 160 -6.64 11.31 21.02
CA ARG A 160 -6.44 12.78 21.03
C ARG A 160 -5.77 13.31 22.30
N LYS A 161 -5.90 12.61 23.43
CA LYS A 161 -5.51 13.13 24.76
C LYS A 161 -4.06 12.82 25.13
N MET A 162 -3.37 12.03 24.32
CA MET A 162 -1.97 11.69 24.53
C MET A 162 -1.07 12.88 24.18
N ARG A 163 -0.33 13.42 25.17
CA ARG A 163 0.50 14.63 25.02
C ARG A 163 1.56 14.53 23.91
N ASN A 164 2.00 13.32 23.60
CA ASN A 164 3.04 13.07 22.60
C ASN A 164 2.47 12.53 21.28
N THR A 165 1.17 12.73 21.01
CA THR A 165 0.57 12.30 19.74
C THR A 165 0.58 13.41 18.71
N ARG A 166 1.02 13.07 17.49
CA ARG A 166 0.88 13.87 16.28
C ARG A 166 -0.13 13.22 15.34
N VAL A 167 -0.86 14.03 14.58
CA VAL A 167 -1.84 13.58 13.61
C VAL A 167 -1.28 13.78 12.21
N PHE A 168 -0.94 12.71 11.53
CA PHE A 168 -0.52 12.77 10.14
C PHE A 168 -1.73 12.62 9.21
N ILE A 169 -1.85 13.48 8.20
CA ILE A 169 -2.99 13.45 7.28
C ILE A 169 -2.48 13.34 5.85
N ALA A 170 -2.99 12.34 5.13
CA ALA A 170 -2.81 12.17 3.70
C ALA A 170 -4.19 12.00 3.04
N SER A 171 -4.40 12.66 1.91
CA SER A 171 -5.64 12.52 1.15
C SER A 171 -5.43 12.98 -0.28
N ASP A 172 -6.26 12.44 -1.16
CA ASP A 172 -6.43 12.87 -2.54
C ASP A 172 -7.37 14.10 -2.66
N SER A 173 -7.73 14.76 -1.56
CA SER A 173 -8.58 15.96 -1.52
C SER A 173 -8.06 17.02 -0.56
N GLU A 174 -7.74 18.21 -1.07
CA GLU A 174 -7.27 19.34 -0.25
C GLU A 174 -8.28 19.76 0.82
N GLN A 175 -9.57 19.74 0.46
CA GLN A 175 -10.66 20.06 1.38
C GLN A 175 -10.66 19.11 2.59
N VAL A 176 -10.45 17.81 2.36
CA VAL A 176 -10.39 16.83 3.43
C VAL A 176 -9.19 17.06 4.34
N VAL A 177 -8.02 17.33 3.77
CA VAL A 177 -6.82 17.67 4.55
C VAL A 177 -7.07 18.89 5.44
N SER A 178 -7.61 19.97 4.86
CA SER A 178 -7.92 21.20 5.59
C SER A 178 -8.95 20.98 6.71
N ASN A 179 -10.04 20.26 6.41
CA ASN A 179 -11.09 19.98 7.37
C ASN A 179 -10.57 19.22 8.59
N ILE A 180 -9.75 18.18 8.38
CA ILE A 180 -9.18 17.41 9.50
C ILE A 180 -8.12 18.23 10.23
N ALA A 181 -7.22 18.91 9.52
CA ALA A 181 -6.16 19.73 10.11
C ALA A 181 -6.73 20.79 11.07
N SER A 182 -7.87 21.40 10.72
CA SER A 182 -8.56 22.39 11.54
C SER A 182 -9.01 21.86 12.91
N GLN A 183 -9.21 20.54 13.04
CA GLN A 183 -9.63 19.90 14.30
C GLN A 183 -8.45 19.64 15.26
N PHE A 184 -7.23 19.65 14.73
CA PHE A 184 -6.00 19.34 15.46
C PHE A 184 -4.94 20.43 15.25
N PRO A 185 -5.25 21.70 15.61
CA PRO A 185 -4.29 22.79 15.49
C PRO A 185 -3.07 22.47 16.36
N ASN A 186 -1.86 22.59 15.80
CA ASN A 186 -0.57 22.31 16.44
C ASN A 186 -0.19 20.83 16.64
N GLN A 187 -1.05 19.89 16.26
CA GLN A 187 -0.73 18.44 16.28
C GLN A 187 -0.63 17.86 14.88
N THR A 188 -1.17 18.56 13.88
CA THR A 188 -1.25 18.09 12.51
C THR A 188 0.10 18.18 11.79
N ILE A 189 0.43 17.12 11.05
CA ILE A 189 1.54 17.07 10.10
C ILE A 189 0.96 16.68 8.74
N THR A 190 1.33 17.41 7.70
CA THR A 190 1.01 17.11 6.30
C THR A 190 2.28 17.23 5.48
N ILE A 191 2.36 16.49 4.37
CA ILE A 191 3.46 16.66 3.42
C ILE A 191 3.06 17.76 2.43
N PRO A 192 3.85 18.84 2.29
CA PRO A 192 3.56 19.88 1.31
C PRO A 192 3.73 19.36 -0.12
N GLY A 193 2.96 19.92 -1.05
CA GLY A 193 3.04 19.59 -2.47
C GLY A 193 1.66 19.37 -3.11
N PRO A 194 1.60 19.33 -4.44
CA PRO A 194 0.35 19.14 -5.16
C PRO A 194 -0.20 17.74 -4.92
N ILE A 195 -1.52 17.63 -4.79
CA ILE A 195 -2.20 16.33 -4.83
C ILE A 195 -2.16 15.82 -6.27
N LEU A 196 -1.69 14.58 -6.46
CA LEU A 196 -1.45 13.99 -7.76
C LEU A 196 -2.07 12.60 -7.86
N HIS A 197 -2.87 12.35 -8.89
CA HIS A 197 -3.17 10.99 -9.32
C HIS A 197 -2.05 10.48 -10.24
N ILE A 198 -1.21 9.56 -9.77
CA ILE A 198 0.01 9.13 -10.49
C ILE A 198 -0.30 8.57 -11.90
N ASP A 199 -1.39 7.82 -12.05
CA ASP A 199 -1.73 7.25 -13.37
C ASP A 199 -2.38 8.25 -14.34
N ARG A 200 -2.90 9.36 -13.82
CA ARG A 200 -3.76 10.33 -14.53
C ARG A 200 -3.47 11.75 -14.05
N PRO A 201 -2.22 12.23 -14.19
CA PRO A 201 -1.91 13.58 -13.75
C PRO A 201 -2.70 14.60 -14.57
N ALA A 202 -3.23 15.63 -13.91
CA ALA A 202 -3.82 16.76 -14.63
C ALA A 202 -2.72 17.56 -15.35
N ASP A 203 -3.05 18.12 -16.51
CA ASP A 203 -2.12 18.94 -17.28
C ASP A 203 -1.57 20.11 -16.44
N GLY A 204 -0.26 20.37 -16.57
CA GLY A 204 0.42 21.45 -15.85
C GLY A 204 0.73 21.16 -14.37
N THR A 205 0.39 19.97 -13.86
CA THR A 205 0.75 19.59 -12.48
C THR A 205 2.25 19.37 -12.35
N ASN A 206 2.86 19.86 -11.27
CA ASN A 206 4.26 19.57 -10.96
C ASN A 206 4.40 18.09 -10.54
N LEU A 207 4.65 17.23 -11.53
CA LEU A 207 4.75 15.77 -11.38
C LEU A 207 5.84 15.37 -10.39
N VAL A 208 6.98 16.04 -10.42
CA VAL A 208 8.13 15.71 -9.56
C VAL A 208 7.78 15.92 -8.09
N HIS A 209 7.23 17.08 -7.74
CA HIS A 209 6.85 17.36 -6.35
C HIS A 209 5.62 16.56 -5.91
N GLY A 210 4.65 16.33 -6.81
CA GLY A 210 3.49 15.48 -6.51
C GLY A 210 3.89 14.04 -6.25
N PHE A 211 4.78 13.47 -7.08
CA PHE A 211 5.30 12.13 -6.88
C PHE A 211 6.12 12.03 -5.60
N LEU A 212 7.01 13.00 -5.34
CA LEU A 212 7.79 13.05 -4.10
C LEU A 212 6.88 13.07 -2.86
N LYS A 213 5.83 13.91 -2.87
CA LYS A 213 4.82 13.95 -1.82
C LYS A 213 4.17 12.58 -1.60
N VAL A 214 3.70 11.94 -2.66
CA VAL A 214 3.04 10.62 -2.58
C VAL A 214 4.00 9.57 -2.01
N VAL A 215 5.27 9.57 -2.43
CA VAL A 215 6.27 8.64 -1.88
C VAL A 215 6.48 8.91 -0.39
N ILE A 216 6.68 10.16 0.04
CA ILE A 216 6.84 10.49 1.47
C ILE A 216 5.61 10.08 2.27
N GLU A 217 4.40 10.35 1.76
CA GLU A 217 3.15 9.92 2.40
C GLU A 217 3.06 8.40 2.54
N PHE A 218 3.51 7.64 1.53
CA PHE A 218 3.56 6.19 1.56
C PHE A 218 4.49 5.68 2.67
N TYR A 219 5.68 6.29 2.82
CA TYR A 219 6.59 5.98 3.92
C TYR A 219 5.99 6.33 5.28
N MET A 220 5.43 7.52 5.40
CA MET A 220 4.80 7.97 6.63
C MET A 220 3.72 7.05 7.13
N LEU A 221 2.88 6.53 6.23
CA LEU A 221 1.83 5.57 6.58
C LEU A 221 2.37 4.24 7.12
N GLY A 222 3.61 3.87 6.78
CA GLY A 222 4.32 2.71 7.33
C GLY A 222 4.89 2.93 8.73
N GLU A 223 5.02 4.17 9.20
CA GLU A 223 5.64 4.51 10.49
C GLU A 223 4.60 4.78 11.60
N CYS A 224 3.32 4.60 11.30
CA CYS A 224 2.24 5.01 12.19
C CYS A 224 2.07 4.06 13.38
N TYR A 225 1.89 4.63 14.56
CA TYR A 225 1.44 3.86 15.73
C TYR A 225 -0.03 3.46 15.60
N THR A 226 -0.88 4.39 15.16
CA THR A 226 -2.28 4.15 14.82
C THR A 226 -2.52 4.59 13.39
N SER A 227 -3.25 3.80 12.62
CA SER A 227 -3.55 4.12 11.22
C SER A 227 -5.02 3.93 10.92
N ILE A 228 -5.64 4.96 10.33
CA ILE A 228 -7.07 4.98 9.98
C ILE A 228 -7.15 5.32 8.50
N PHE A 229 -7.81 4.47 7.71
CA PHE A 229 -7.89 4.71 6.27
C PHE A 229 -9.25 4.32 5.65
N THR A 230 -9.62 4.96 4.54
CA THR A 230 -10.70 4.47 3.67
C THR A 230 -10.17 3.38 2.74
N ALA A 231 -11.05 2.57 2.15
CA ALA A 231 -10.64 1.53 1.21
C ALA A 231 -9.77 2.08 0.06
N SER A 232 -8.46 1.79 0.10
CA SER A 232 -7.41 2.35 -0.74
C SER A 232 -6.24 1.37 -0.85
N GLY A 233 -5.88 0.97 -2.08
CA GLY A 233 -4.72 0.11 -2.32
C GLY A 233 -3.41 0.74 -1.83
N PHE A 234 -3.28 2.07 -1.99
CA PHE A 234 -2.12 2.84 -1.54
C PHE A 234 -1.88 2.71 -0.03
N SER A 235 -2.91 3.01 0.79
CA SER A 235 -2.80 2.92 2.25
C SER A 235 -2.62 1.49 2.70
N ALA A 236 -3.29 0.56 2.01
CA ALA A 236 -3.23 -0.83 2.36
C ALA A 236 -1.83 -1.40 2.16
N LEU A 237 -1.15 -1.06 1.05
CA LEU A 237 0.24 -1.41 0.81
C LEU A 237 1.21 -0.68 1.74
N ALA A 238 0.99 0.61 2.03
CA ALA A 238 1.83 1.35 2.94
C ALA A 238 1.83 0.75 4.36
N ASN A 239 0.64 0.43 4.88
CA ASN A 239 0.50 -0.15 6.22
C ASN A 239 1.03 -1.58 6.31
N ARG A 240 1.15 -2.31 5.20
CA ARG A 240 1.79 -3.63 5.17
C ARG A 240 3.28 -3.57 5.47
N ARG A 241 3.92 -2.40 5.40
CA ARG A 241 5.34 -2.24 5.75
C ARG A 241 5.63 -2.23 7.25
N ARG A 242 4.60 -1.96 8.05
CA ARG A 242 4.71 -1.95 9.51
C ARG A 242 5.15 -3.33 9.99
N THR A 243 6.01 -3.38 10.99
CA THR A 243 6.43 -4.64 11.64
C THR A 243 5.23 -5.43 12.14
N GLU A 244 4.24 -4.73 12.73
CA GLU A 244 2.98 -5.28 13.20
C GLU A 244 1.81 -4.67 12.39
N PRO A 245 1.52 -5.16 11.17
CA PRO A 245 0.66 -4.46 10.22
C PRO A 245 -0.76 -4.21 10.73
N TYR A 246 -1.29 -5.09 11.57
CA TYR A 246 -2.64 -5.01 12.10
C TYR A 246 -2.76 -4.27 13.44
N GLN A 247 -1.65 -3.95 14.10
CA GLN A 247 -1.68 -3.28 15.39
C GLN A 247 -2.24 -1.86 15.24
N ASN A 248 -3.30 -1.51 15.98
CA ASN A 248 -4.00 -0.22 15.89
C ASN A 248 -4.32 0.22 14.45
N LEU A 249 -4.62 -0.76 13.57
CA LEU A 249 -5.04 -0.50 12.21
C LEU A 249 -6.56 -0.49 12.13
N PHE A 250 -7.10 0.57 11.52
CA PHE A 250 -8.52 0.80 11.41
C PHE A 250 -8.90 1.15 9.98
N LYS A 251 -10.06 0.67 9.54
CA LYS A 251 -10.63 0.95 8.24
C LYS A 251 -12.01 1.57 8.40
N TYR A 252 -12.27 2.63 7.64
CA TYR A 252 -13.60 3.19 7.51
C TYR A 252 -14.46 2.34 6.57
N ASP A 253 -15.58 1.84 7.10
CA ASP A 253 -16.66 1.24 6.34
C ASP A 253 -17.74 2.28 6.06
N GLY A 254 -17.76 2.76 4.82
CA GLY A 254 -18.72 3.75 4.36
C GLY A 254 -20.16 3.25 4.29
N SER A 255 -20.37 1.94 4.15
CA SER A 255 -21.73 1.37 4.05
C SER A 255 -22.43 1.42 5.41
N ASN A 256 -21.69 1.15 6.49
CA ASN A 256 -22.22 1.17 7.85
C ASN A 256 -21.82 2.43 8.64
N ARG A 257 -21.08 3.36 8.01
CA ARG A 257 -20.59 4.61 8.61
C ARG A 257 -19.86 4.39 9.94
N ARG A 258 -18.96 3.42 9.96
CA ARG A 258 -18.22 3.02 11.16
C ARG A 258 -16.74 2.80 10.88
N ILE A 259 -15.95 2.86 11.95
CA ILE A 259 -14.53 2.53 11.93
C ILE A 259 -14.38 1.11 12.48
N GLU A 260 -13.79 0.23 11.69
CA GLU A 260 -13.59 -1.17 12.03
C GLU A 260 -12.11 -1.42 12.30
N ARG A 261 -11.82 -2.20 13.34
CA ARG A 261 -10.45 -2.68 13.58
C ARG A 261 -10.13 -3.78 12.58
N CYS A 262 -8.96 -3.66 11.97
CA CYS A 262 -8.46 -4.66 11.07
C CYS A 262 -7.73 -5.76 11.85
N HIS A 263 -7.95 -7.00 11.43
CA HIS A 263 -7.42 -8.19 12.08
C HIS A 263 -6.63 -9.02 11.09
N ASP A 264 -5.64 -9.73 11.62
CA ASP A 264 -5.02 -10.81 10.87
C ASP A 264 -6.01 -11.96 10.70
N ILE A 265 -6.21 -12.36 9.45
CA ILE A 265 -7.09 -13.47 9.08
C ILE A 265 -6.42 -14.80 9.44
N TYR A 266 -5.08 -14.82 9.51
CA TYR A 266 -4.29 -16.00 9.81
C TYR A 266 -4.23 -16.31 11.32
N GLU A 267 -4.51 -15.34 12.20
CA GLU A 267 -4.59 -15.58 13.65
C GLU A 267 -5.91 -16.21 14.11
N SER A 268 -6.99 -16.15 13.30
CA SER A 268 -8.36 -16.41 13.80
C SER A 268 -9.12 -17.59 13.19
N ALA A 269 -8.59 -18.33 12.21
CA ALA A 269 -9.28 -19.53 11.70
C ALA A 269 -8.35 -20.54 11.03
N GLN A 270 -8.71 -21.83 11.17
CA GLN A 270 -8.25 -22.92 10.29
C GLN A 270 -8.31 -22.47 8.82
N PRO A 271 -7.38 -22.96 7.97
CA PRO A 271 -7.26 -22.53 6.58
C PRO A 271 -8.63 -22.61 5.92
N PRO A 272 -9.16 -21.50 5.38
CA PRO A 272 -10.51 -21.50 4.82
C PRO A 272 -10.57 -22.52 3.69
N LYS A 273 -11.57 -23.41 3.73
CA LYS A 273 -11.95 -24.24 2.59
C LYS A 273 -12.28 -23.30 1.45
N ILE A 274 -11.40 -23.29 0.45
CA ILE A 274 -11.48 -22.64 -0.87
C ILE A 274 -12.82 -21.91 -1.07
N VAL A 275 -12.86 -20.64 -0.66
CA VAL A 275 -13.89 -19.71 -1.11
C VAL A 275 -13.29 -19.01 -2.31
N THR A 276 -13.89 -19.21 -3.47
CA THR A 276 -13.59 -18.46 -4.69
C THR A 276 -14.03 -17.01 -4.48
N VAL A 277 -13.17 -16.21 -3.85
CA VAL A 277 -13.36 -14.76 -3.71
C VAL A 277 -12.81 -14.14 -4.99
N ALA A 278 -13.67 -13.45 -5.74
CA ALA A 278 -13.30 -12.74 -6.96
C ALA A 278 -12.03 -11.89 -6.72
N LEU A 279 -10.96 -12.27 -7.41
CA LEU A 279 -9.68 -11.59 -7.50
C LEU A 279 -9.87 -10.27 -8.26
N TYR A 280 -10.38 -9.26 -7.59
CA TYR A 280 -9.92 -7.91 -7.84
C TYR A 280 -8.68 -7.70 -6.97
N CYS A 281 -7.80 -6.77 -7.34
CA CYS A 281 -6.65 -6.34 -6.53
C CYS A 281 -7.13 -5.66 -5.22
N ARG A 282 -7.87 -6.40 -4.39
CA ARG A 282 -8.27 -6.02 -3.04
C ARG A 282 -7.16 -6.54 -2.15
N VAL A 283 -6.29 -5.64 -1.72
CA VAL A 283 -5.63 -5.83 -0.42
C VAL A 283 -6.74 -5.81 0.64
N ILE A 284 -7.32 -6.98 0.94
CA ILE A 284 -8.36 -7.12 1.95
C ILE A 284 -7.67 -7.26 3.30
N PHE A 285 -7.59 -6.16 4.05
CA PHE A 285 -7.64 -6.27 5.49
C PHE A 285 -9.06 -6.74 5.86
N ASN A 286 -9.21 -7.92 6.47
CA ASN A 286 -10.49 -8.25 7.10
C ASN A 286 -10.57 -7.40 8.36
N CYS A 287 -11.54 -6.52 8.40
CA CYS A 287 -11.84 -5.72 9.57
C CYS A 287 -13.15 -6.25 10.16
N SER A 288 -13.22 -6.38 11.48
CA SER A 288 -14.38 -6.94 12.15
C SER A 288 -15.05 -5.88 13.01
N SER A 289 -16.37 -5.94 13.08
CA SER A 289 -17.16 -5.10 13.96
C SER A 289 -17.14 -5.66 15.37
N ARG A 290 -15.99 -5.60 16.04
CA ARG A 290 -15.99 -5.62 17.50
C ARG A 290 -16.04 -4.16 17.95
N GLU A 291 -17.08 -3.81 18.70
CA GLU A 291 -17.22 -2.48 19.30
C GLU A 291 -15.96 -2.16 20.12
N ILE A 292 -15.42 -0.96 19.91
CA ILE A 292 -14.31 -0.36 20.67
C ILE A 292 -14.89 0.72 21.57
#